data_AF-A0A660MVZ7-F1
#
_entry.id   AF-A0A660MVZ7-F1
#
_cell.length_a   1.000
_cell.length_b   1.000
_cell.length_c   1.000
_cell.angle_alpha   90.00
_cell.angle_beta   90.00
_cell.angle_gamma   90.00
#
_symmetry.space_group_name_H-M   'P 1'
#
loop_
_entity.id
_entity.type
_entity.pdbx_description
1 polymer ?
#
loop_
_entity_poly.entity_id
_entity_poly.type
_entity_poly.pdbx_seq_one_letter_code
_entity_poly.pdbx_strand_id
1 'polypeptide(L)' 'MTFGPKKKTSKSRTRTRTTNWIKLTAKKLKNRVMLNKEATGLAHMVDENGMYKGRVVLAKKSKRKTTRV' A
#
# COMPACT_ATOMS: atom_id res chain seq x y z
N MET A 1 -11.76 43.17 -4.94
CA MET A 1 -11.55 42.20 -3.84
C MET A 1 -10.14 41.65 -3.95
N THR A 2 -9.34 41.69 -2.89
CA THR A 2 -7.98 41.13 -2.88
C THR A 2 -8.04 39.61 -2.67
N PHE A 3 -7.49 38.83 -3.60
CA PHE A 3 -7.47 37.35 -3.59
C PHE A 3 -6.44 36.75 -2.60
N GLY A 4 -5.97 37.56 -1.66
CA GLY A 4 -4.88 37.20 -0.75
C GLY A 4 -5.37 36.79 0.64
N PRO A 5 -4.50 36.12 1.43
CA PRO A 5 -4.81 35.81 2.82
C PRO A 5 -5.04 37.11 3.60
N LYS A 6 -6.23 37.24 4.20
CA LYS A 6 -6.61 38.44 4.97
C LYS A 6 -5.74 38.68 6.21
N LYS A 7 -5.12 37.64 6.77
CA LYS A 7 -4.30 37.71 8.00
C LYS A 7 -3.12 36.74 7.93
N LYS A 8 -2.00 37.13 8.57
CA LYS A 8 -0.86 36.25 8.82
C LYS A 8 -1.29 35.07 9.70
N THR A 9 -0.86 33.87 9.34
CA THR A 9 -1.09 32.67 10.17
C THR A 9 -0.21 32.69 11.41
N SER A 10 -0.80 32.38 12.58
CA SER A 10 -0.05 32.28 13.83
C SER A 10 0.89 31.06 13.82
N LYS A 11 1.96 31.13 14.62
CA LYS A 11 2.94 30.04 14.77
C LYS A 11 2.27 28.71 15.17
N SER A 12 1.28 28.78 16.06
CA SER A 12 0.49 27.62 16.50
C SER A 12 -0.27 26.98 15.33
N ARG A 13 -1.00 27.77 14.53
CA ARG A 13 -1.74 27.26 13.37
C ARG A 13 -0.83 26.62 12.33
N THR A 14 0.34 27.22 12.06
CA THR A 14 1.33 26.65 11.16
C THR A 14 1.87 25.32 11.68
N ARG A 15 2.23 25.24 12.97
CA ARG A 15 2.76 24.02 13.61
C ARG A 15 1.75 22.87 13.54
N THR A 16 0.49 23.10 13.90
CA THR A 16 -0.53 22.05 13.86
C THR A 16 -0.72 21.52 12.44
N ARG A 17 -0.73 22.40 11.43
CA ARG A 17 -0.85 22.00 10.02
C ARG A 17 0.32 21.13 9.57
N THR A 18 1.56 21.56 9.84
CA THR A 18 2.76 20.83 9.40
C THR A 18 2.91 19.50 10.12
N THR A 19 2.66 19.45 11.43
CA THR A 19 2.72 18.20 12.21
C THR A 19 1.71 17.17 11.71
N ASN A 20 0.47 17.58 11.42
CA ASN A 20 -0.53 16.65 10.87
C ASN A 20 -0.15 16.15 9.48
N TRP A 21 0.45 17.00 8.65
CA TRP A 21 0.94 16.60 7.33
C TRP A 21 2.09 15.59 7.43
N ILE A 22 3.04 15.80 8.34
CA ILE A 22 4.14 14.85 8.62
C ILE A 22 3.60 13.50 9.07
N LYS A 23 2.62 13.48 10.00
CA LYS A 23 1.97 12.25 10.45
C LYS A 23 1.28 11.50 9.30
N LEU A 24 0.61 12.22 8.41
CA LEU A 24 -0.05 11.63 7.24
C LEU A 24 0.97 11.00 6.29
N THR A 25 2.05 11.72 5.99
CA THR A 25 3.14 11.22 5.13
C THR A 25 3.81 10.00 5.74
N ALA A 26 4.09 10.01 7.04
CA ALA A 26 4.62 8.86 7.76
C ALA A 26 3.66 7.66 7.69
N LYS A 27 2.35 7.87 7.86
CA LYS A 27 1.34 6.81 7.72
C LYS A 27 1.31 6.23 6.30
N LYS A 28 1.39 7.09 5.27
CA LYS A 28 1.45 6.67 3.87
C LYS A 28 2.73 5.89 3.55
N LEU A 29 3.88 6.32 4.07
CA LEU A 29 5.16 5.62 3.90
C LEU A 29 5.14 4.25 4.59
N LYS A 30 4.66 4.19 5.84
CA LYS A 30 4.47 2.93 6.57
C LYS A 30 3.57 1.95 5.80
N ASN A 31 2.49 2.46 5.20
CA ASN A 31 1.54 1.66 4.45
C ASN A 31 1.90 1.52 2.96
N ARG A 32 3.07 2.02 2.50
CA ARG A 32 3.43 2.01 1.08
C ARG A 32 3.62 0.59 0.56
N VAL A 33 4.23 -0.27 1.37
CA VAL A 33 4.39 -1.70 1.08
C VAL A 33 3.56 -2.44 2.10
N MET A 34 2.25 -2.52 1.85
CA MET A 34 1.43 -3.46 2.61
C MET A 34 1.76 -4.85 2.10
N LEU A 35 2.35 -5.69 2.93
CA LEU A 35 2.54 -7.11 2.62
C LEU A 35 1.25 -7.89 2.91
N ASN A 36 1.04 -8.98 2.18
CA ASN A 36 -0.03 -9.92 2.52
C ASN A 36 0.23 -10.57 3.90
N LYS A 37 -0.79 -11.24 4.46
CA LYS A 37 -0.69 -11.89 5.79
C LYS A 37 0.45 -12.92 5.87
N GLU A 38 0.82 -13.51 4.74
CA GLU A 38 1.83 -14.56 4.60
C GLU A 38 3.22 -13.99 4.29
N ALA A 39 3.36 -12.67 4.16
CA ALA A 39 4.57 -11.95 3.75
C ALA A 39 5.20 -12.42 2.40
N THR A 40 4.44 -13.13 1.57
CA THR A 40 4.89 -13.65 0.27
C THR A 40 4.67 -12.68 -0.89
N GLY A 41 3.92 -11.59 -0.69
CA GLY A 41 3.64 -10.62 -1.75
C GLY A 41 2.94 -9.35 -1.26
N LEU A 42 2.53 -8.50 -2.20
CA LEU A 42 1.81 -7.26 -1.91
C LEU A 42 0.36 -7.54 -1.48
N ALA A 43 -0.10 -6.81 -0.47
CA ALA A 43 -1.49 -6.83 -0.03
C ALA A 43 -2.40 -6.38 -1.18
N HIS A 44 -3.58 -7.01 -1.26
CA HIS A 44 -4.56 -6.82 -2.34
C HIS A 44 -4.12 -7.29 -3.73
N MET A 45 -2.92 -7.85 -3.87
CA MET A 45 -2.47 -8.54 -5.08
C MET A 45 -2.35 -10.04 -4.86
N VAL A 46 -2.35 -10.78 -5.97
CA VAL A 46 -2.05 -12.21 -5.98
C VAL A 46 -0.55 -12.39 -5.85
N ASP A 47 -0.12 -13.30 -4.97
CA ASP A 47 1.26 -13.73 -4.79
C ASP A 47 1.82 -14.39 -6.07
N GLU A 48 3.13 -14.37 -6.26
CA GLU A 48 3.86 -15.15 -7.28
C GLU A 48 3.51 -16.65 -7.28
N ASN A 49 3.12 -17.20 -6.13
CA ASN A 49 2.62 -18.57 -5.98
C ASN A 49 1.16 -18.76 -6.46
N GLY A 50 0.51 -17.70 -6.94
CA GLY A 50 -0.90 -17.74 -7.35
C GLY A 50 -1.90 -17.69 -6.19
N MET A 51 -1.45 -17.32 -4.99
CA MET A 51 -2.27 -17.29 -3.77
C MET A 51 -2.85 -15.90 -3.48
N TYR A 52 -4.11 -15.86 -3.04
CA TYR A 52 -4.77 -14.65 -2.56
C TYR A 52 -5.63 -14.97 -1.34
N LYS A 53 -5.35 -14.34 -0.20
CA LYS A 53 -6.10 -14.52 1.05
C LYS A 53 -6.27 -16.00 1.45
N GLY A 54 -5.19 -16.79 1.37
CA GLY A 54 -5.19 -18.22 1.71
C GLY A 54 -5.92 -19.13 0.71
N ARG A 55 -6.27 -18.63 -0.48
CA ARG A 55 -6.87 -19.41 -1.57
C ARG A 55 -5.95 -19.44 -2.78
N VAL A 56 -5.85 -20.59 -3.43
CA VAL A 56 -5.18 -20.71 -4.73
C VAL A 56 -6.10 -20.18 -5.81
N VAL A 57 -5.73 -19.04 -6.43
CA VAL A 57 -6.48 -18.41 -7.53
C VAL A 57 -5.92 -18.85 -8.87
N LEU A 58 -4.60 -18.99 -8.97
CA LEU A 58 -3.91 -19.47 -10.16
C LEU A 58 -3.27 -20.82 -9.84
N ALA A 59 -3.96 -21.91 -10.15
CA ALA A 59 -3.37 -23.24 -10.06
C ALA A 59 -2.31 -23.38 -11.16
N LYS A 60 -1.04 -23.59 -10.78
CA LYS A 60 0.00 -24.04 -11.72
C LYS A 60 -0.49 -25.38 -12.31
N LYS A 61 -0.84 -25.40 -13.60
CA LYS A 61 -1.16 -26.65 -14.31
C LYS A 61 0.05 -27.57 -14.18
N SER A 62 -0.13 -28.75 -13.58
CA SER A 62 0.93 -29.75 -13.57
C SER A 62 1.22 -30.15 -15.02
N LYS A 63 2.50 -30.11 -15.43
CA LYS A 63 2.89 -30.68 -16.72
C LYS A 63 2.57 -32.17 -16.66
N ARG A 64 1.62 -32.62 -17.49
CA ARG A 64 1.29 -34.03 -17.66
C ARG A 64 2.60 -34.74 -18.07
N LYS A 65 3.12 -35.63 -17.22
CA LYS A 65 4.29 -36.44 -17.58
C LYS A 65 3.85 -37.41 -18.67
N THR A 66 4.18 -37.13 -19.92
CA THR A 66 4.00 -38.08 -21.02
C THR A 66 5.14 -39.09 -20.92
N THR A 67 4.90 -40.23 -20.28
CA THR A 67 5.78 -41.40 -20.38
C THR A 67 5.66 -41.93 -21.80
N ARG A 68 6.71 -41.75 -22.62
CA ARG A 68 6.84 -42.47 -23.89
C ARG A 68 7.29 -43.88 -23.53
N VAL A 69 6.42 -44.87 -23.73
CA VAL A 69 6.76 -46.30 -23.68
C VAL A 69 7.51 -46.66 -24.96
#